data_AF-A0A947K6E3-F1
#
_entry.id   AF-A0A947K6E3-F1
#
_cell.length_a   1.000
_cell.length_b   1.000
_cell.length_c   1.000
_cell.angle_alpha   90.00
_cell.angle_beta   90.00
_cell.angle_gamma   90.00
#
_symmetry.space_group_name_H-M   'P 1'
#
loop_
_entity.id
_entity.type
_entity.pdbx_description
1 polymer ?
#
loop_
_entity_poly.entity_id
_entity_poly.type
_entity_poly.pdbx_seq_one_letter_code
_entity_poly.pdbx_strand_id
1 'polypeptide(L)' 'MKTVCCVCLKTKIKDRWLKRTTVKGVSISHGLCPKCYGDTIRSIYDQYEHQDLSSGLPRGGEH' A
#
# COMPACT_ATOMS: atom_id res chain seq x y z
N MET A 1 9.44 -20.45 2.37
CA MET A 1 8.75 -19.19 2.77
C MET A 1 7.71 -18.84 1.72
N LYS A 2 6.46 -18.58 2.11
CA LYS A 2 5.41 -18.05 1.22
C LYS A 2 5.00 -16.67 1.71
N THR A 3 4.68 -15.76 0.80
CA THR A 3 4.23 -14.41 1.16
C THR A 3 2.76 -14.23 0.82
N VAL A 4 1.96 -13.74 1.76
CA VAL A 4 0.53 -13.44 1.55
C VAL A 4 0.34 -11.93 1.50
N CYS A 5 -0.45 -11.47 0.54
CA CYS A 5 -0.83 -10.07 0.44
C CYS A 5 -1.87 -9.74 1.50
N CYS A 6 -1.60 -8.75 2.36
CA CYS A 6 -2.50 -8.36 3.45
C CYS A 6 -3.84 -7.81 2.95
N VAL A 7 -3.89 -7.29 1.72
CA VAL A 7 -5.07 -6.61 1.17
C VAL A 7 -5.97 -7.59 0.41
N CYS A 8 -5.41 -8.31 -0.58
CA CYS A 8 -6.21 -9.17 -1.45
C CYS A 8 -6.03 -10.68 -1.19
N LEU A 9 -5.27 -11.06 -0.16
CA LEU A 9 -5.01 -12.45 0.26
C LEU A 9 -4.39 -13.35 -0.82
N LYS A 10 -3.89 -12.77 -1.91
CA LYS A 10 -3.10 -13.49 -2.91
C LYS A 10 -1.81 -14.00 -2.28
N THR A 11 -1.34 -15.14 -2.75
CA THR A 11 -0.10 -15.77 -2.26
C THR A 11 0.98 -15.70 -3.33
N LYS A 12 2.18 -15.24 -2.96
CA LYS A 12 3.37 -15.31 -3.80
C LYS A 12 3.91 -16.73 -3.80
N ILE A 13 3.91 -17.36 -4.97
CA ILE A 13 4.49 -18.68 -5.22
C ILE A 13 5.53 -18.50 -6.31
N LYS A 14 6.80 -18.76 -5.98
CA LYS A 14 7.96 -18.37 -6.80
C LYS A 14 7.89 -16.86 -7.09
N ASP A 15 7.55 -16.45 -8.31
CA ASP A 15 7.42 -15.04 -8.71
C ASP A 15 6.01 -14.64 -9.17
N ARG A 16 5.02 -15.51 -8.95
CA ARG A 16 3.64 -15.23 -9.35
C ARG A 16 2.73 -15.08 -8.13
N TRP A 17 1.85 -14.08 -8.20
CA TRP A 17 0.80 -13.85 -7.22
C TRP A 17 -0.46 -14.59 -7.66
N LEU A 18 -0.76 -15.70 -6.99
CA LEU A 18 -1.90 -16.55 -7.29
C LEU A 18 -3.06 -16.27 -6.34
N LYS A 19 -4.27 -16.67 -6.77
CA LYS A 19 -5.48 -16.60 -5.92
C LYS A 19 -5.27 -17.39 -4.62
N ARG A 20 -6.04 -17.02 -3.60
CA ARG A 20 -5.97 -17.57 -2.25
C ARG A 20 -5.79 -19.09 -2.29
N THR A 21 -4.63 -19.55 -1.84
CA THR A 21 -4.31 -20.98 -1.76
C THR A 21 -4.25 -21.35 -0.30
N THR A 22 -4.93 -22.44 0.09
CA THR A 22 -4.81 -23.00 1.43
C THR A 22 -3.41 -23.58 1.59
N VAL A 23 -2.59 -22.95 2.43
CA VAL A 23 -1.21 -23.36 2.67
C VAL A 23 -1.10 -23.89 4.09
N LYS A 24 -1.04 -25.21 4.24
CA LYS A 24 -0.77 -25.89 5.51
C LYS A 24 0.73 -26.22 5.61
N GLY A 25 1.31 -26.08 6.80
CA GLY A 25 2.65 -26.58 7.13
C GLY A 25 3.83 -25.77 6.58
N VAL A 26 3.65 -24.50 6.19
CA VAL A 26 4.76 -23.66 5.68
C VAL A 26 4.77 -22.31 6.40
N SER A 27 5.94 -21.80 6.74
CA SER A 27 6.12 -20.47 7.31
C SER A 27 5.58 -19.40 6.35
N ILE A 28 4.65 -18.58 6.86
CA ILE A 28 3.99 -17.50 6.12
C ILE A 28 4.63 -16.17 6.51
N SER A 29 4.99 -15.38 5.50
CA SER A 29 5.33 -13.97 5.62
C SER A 29 4.19 -13.11 5.07
N HIS A 30 4.05 -11.90 5.57
CA HIS A 30 3.03 -10.95 5.13
C HIS A 30 3.66 -9.80 4.34
N GLY A 31 2.93 -9.25 3.39
CA GLY A 31 3.39 -8.13 2.57
C GLY A 31 2.31 -7.59 1.64
N LEU A 32 2.69 -6.81 0.63
CA LEU A 32 1.80 -6.29 -0.40
C LEU A 32 2.14 -6.88 -1.77
N CYS A 33 1.12 -7.22 -2.55
CA CYS A 33 1.33 -7.55 -3.96
C CYS A 33 1.54 -6.27 -4.79
N PRO A 34 2.20 -6.34 -5.96
CA PRO A 34 2.51 -5.16 -6.78
C PRO A 34 1.29 -4.28 -7.06
N LYS A 35 0.13 -4.89 -7.30
CA LYS A 35 -1.13 -4.16 -7.49
C LYS A 35 -1.53 -3.38 -6.24
N CYS A 36 -1.67 -4.07 -5.11
CA CYS A 36 -2.09 -3.41 -3.86
C CYS A 36 -1.07 -2.39 -3.37
N TYR A 37 0.23 -2.64 -3.57
CA TYR A 37 1.27 -1.65 -3.29
C TYR A 37 1.09 -0.40 -4.15
N GLY A 38 0.92 -0.54 -5.47
CA GLY A 38 0.69 0.59 -6.37
C GLY A 38 -0.59 1.37 -6.03
N ASP A 39 -1.67 0.68 -5.69
CA ASP A 39 -2.93 1.31 -5.26
C ASP A 39 -2.74 2.11 -3.96
N THR A 40 -2.02 1.55 -2.97
CA THR A 40 -1.70 2.25 -1.72
C THR A 40 -0.85 3.49 -1.97
N ILE A 41 0.21 3.37 -2.78
CA ILE A 41 1.09 4.50 -3.10
C ILE A 41 0.31 5.59 -3.85
N ARG A 42 -0.51 5.23 -4.84
CA ARG A 42 -1.37 6.18 -5.56
C ARG A 42 -2.33 6.89 -4.60
N SER A 43 -2.97 6.16 -3.69
CA SER A 43 -3.87 6.76 -2.69
C SER A 43 -3.14 7.74 -1.78
N ILE A 44 -1.88 7.45 -1.43
CA ILE A 44 -1.06 8.35 -0.62
C ILE A 44 -0.73 9.62 -1.40
N TYR A 45 -0.28 9.50 -2.66
CA TYR A 45 0.03 10.67 -3.49
C TYR A 45 -1.19 11.56 -3.77
N ASP A 46 -2.35 10.96 -4.03
CA ASP A 46 -3.62 11.67 -4.20
C ASP A 46 -3.95 12.52 -2.97
N GLN A 47 -3.76 11.97 -1.77
CA GLN A 47 -3.97 12.71 -0.51
C GLN A 47 -3.00 13.89 -0.35
N TYR A 48 -1.75 13.75 -0.80
CA TYR A 48 -0.74 14.82 -0.72
C TYR A 48 -0.99 15.92 -1.77
N GLU A 49 -1.39 15.58 -3.00
CA GLU A 49 -1.73 16.56 -4.04
C GLU A 49 -2.89 17.48 -3.60
N HIS A 50 -3.82 16.96 -2.80
CA HIS A 50 -4.91 17.73 -2.22
C HIS A 50 -4.57 18.46 -0.90
N GLN A 51 -3.39 18.24 -0.31
CA GLN A 51 -3.00 18.87 0.95
C GLN A 51 -2.29 20.23 0.78
N ASP A 52 -1.74 20.52 -0.41
CA ASP A 52 -1.03 21.76 -0.73
C ASP A 52 -1.93 23.02 -0.81
N LEU A 53 -3.26 22.88 -0.75
CA LEU A 53 -4.18 24.04 -0.77
C LEU A 53 -4.76 24.43 0.60
N SER A 54 -4.55 23.67 1.68
CA SER A 54 -5.24 23.90 2.97
C SER A 54 -4.33 24.25 4.16
N SER A 55 -3.01 24.25 3.99
CA SER A 55 -2.06 24.63 5.05
C SER A 55 -1.74 26.12 4.93
N GLY A 56 -2.45 26.94 5.70
CA GLY A 56 -2.49 28.40 5.61
C GLY A 56 -1.16 29.15 5.70
N LEU A 57 -1.07 30.20 4.90
CA LEU A 57 -0.17 31.34 5.16
C LEU A 57 -0.80 32.21 6.26
N PRO A 58 -0.20 32.38 7.45
CA PRO A 58 -0.50 33.56 8.25
C PRO A 58 0.00 34.76 7.45
N ARG A 59 -0.92 35.67 7.05
CA ARG A 59 -0.54 37.00 6.56
C ARG A 59 0.23 37.67 7.69
N GLY A 60 1.57 37.65 7.56
CA GLY A 60 2.47 38.45 8.37
C GLY A 60 1.99 39.89 8.32
N GLY A 61 1.84 40.47 9.52
CA GLY A 61 1.59 41.88 9.66
C GLY A 61 2.80 42.68 9.21
N GLU A 62 2.54 43.84 8.64
CA GLU A 62 3.54 44.89 8.45
C GLU A 62 2.90 46.20 8.92
N HIS A 63 3.69 46.89 9.73
CA HIS A 63 3.41 48.10 10.49
C HIS A 63 3.43 49.34 9.59
#